data_AF-A0A176FNE6-F1
#
_entry.id   AF-A0A176FNE6-F1
#
_cell.length_a   1.000
_cell.length_b   1.000
_cell.length_c   1.000
_cell.angle_alpha   90.00
_cell.angle_beta   90.00
_cell.angle_gamma   90.00
#
_symmetry.space_group_name_H-M   'P 1'
#
loop_
_entity.id
_entity.type
_entity.pdbx_description
1 polymer ?
#
loop_
_entity_poly.entity_id
_entity_poly.type
_entity_poly.pdbx_seq_one_letter_code
_entity_poly.pdbx_strand_id
1 'polypeptide(L)'
;CTGVALKVNEPEEEQVLEYLRERELISSAYVEKVLPLKLTDGRKVQAVTYVIDAAHNQYCGGMPLEEQAQMIAHAVGGRGPNTEYLYNTTSHLKELGLEDADLEWLAKRVRQIVG
;
A
#
# COMPACT_ATOMS: atom_id res chain seq x y z
N CYS A 1 0.38 -4.07 -11.14
CA CYS A 1 1.03 -3.86 -9.84
C CYS A 1 2.20 -4.83 -9.74
N THR A 2 3.34 -4.37 -9.24
CA THR A 2 4.51 -5.17 -8.91
C THR A 2 4.73 -5.03 -7.40
N GLY A 3 5.11 -6.11 -6.72
CA GLY A 3 5.21 -6.12 -5.27
C GLY A 3 6.05 -7.28 -4.76
N VAL A 4 5.98 -7.52 -3.45
CA VAL A 4 6.63 -8.64 -2.78
C VAL A 4 5.58 -9.66 -2.34
N ALA A 5 5.84 -10.94 -2.61
CA ALA A 5 5.06 -12.05 -2.06
C ALA A 5 5.81 -12.62 -0.85
N LEU A 6 5.15 -12.67 0.31
CA LEU A 6 5.70 -13.23 1.53
C LEU A 6 5.13 -14.64 1.76
N LYS A 7 6.00 -15.60 2.06
CA LYS A 7 5.59 -16.95 2.47
C LYS A 7 5.75 -17.05 3.98
N VAL A 8 4.65 -17.39 4.66
CA VAL A 8 4.62 -17.69 6.09
C VAL A 8 4.94 -19.18 6.30
N ASN A 9 5.55 -19.53 7.43
CA ASN A 9 5.72 -20.94 7.78
C ASN A 9 4.35 -21.56 8.10
N GLU A 10 4.13 -22.81 7.67
CA GLU A 10 2.83 -23.49 7.84
C GLU A 10 2.29 -23.48 9.30
N PRO A 11 3.10 -23.67 10.35
CA PRO A 11 2.60 -23.64 11.73
C PRO A 11 2.09 -22.26 12.18
N GLU A 12 2.51 -21.19 11.51
CA GLU A 12 2.22 -19.80 11.89
C GLU A 12 1.10 -19.19 11.01
N GLU A 13 0.64 -19.90 9.97
CA GLU A 13 -0.23 -19.36 8.94
C GLU A 13 -1.54 -18.81 9.50
N GLU A 14 -2.24 -19.58 10.34
CA GLU A 14 -3.52 -19.19 10.93
C GLU A 14 -3.37 -17.93 11.80
N GLN A 15 -2.36 -17.92 12.66
CA GLN A 15 -2.08 -16.79 13.55
C GLN A 15 -1.71 -15.52 12.76
N VAL A 16 -0.88 -15.64 11.73
CA VAL A 16 -0.49 -14.50 10.90
C VAL A 16 -1.68 -13.97 10.11
N LEU A 17 -2.53 -14.84 9.56
CA LEU A 17 -3.75 -14.43 8.86
C LEU A 17 -4.74 -13.72 9.79
N GLU A 18 -4.93 -14.23 11.01
CA GLU A 18 -5.80 -13.58 12.00
C GLU A 18 -5.28 -12.19 12.36
N TYR A 19 -3.99 -12.06 12.66
CA TYR A 19 -3.33 -10.77 12.91
C TYR A 19 -3.50 -9.78 11.73
N LEU A 20 -3.34 -10.26 10.49
CA LEU A 20 -3.50 -9.41 9.31
C LEU A 20 -4.97 -8.97 9.13
N ARG A 21 -5.94 -9.85 9.35
CA ARG A 21 -7.37 -9.51 9.30
C ARG A 21 -7.73 -8.46 10.33
N GLU A 22 -7.26 -8.61 11.57
CA GLU A 22 -7.46 -7.64 12.64
C GLU A 22 -6.86 -6.28 12.33
N ARG A 23 -5.81 -6.21 11.50
CA ARG A 23 -5.15 -4.96 11.14
C ARG A 23 -5.76 -4.29 9.90
N GLU A 24 -6.02 -5.07 8.86
CA GLU A 24 -6.36 -4.56 7.52
C GLU A 24 -7.88 -4.40 7.33
N LEU A 25 -8.72 -5.20 8.00
CA LEU A 25 -10.18 -5.19 7.79
C LEU A 25 -10.94 -4.27 8.75
N ILE A 26 -10.25 -3.54 9.63
CA ILE A 26 -10.88 -2.69 10.67
C ILE A 26 -11.84 -1.66 10.06
N SER A 27 -11.43 -0.99 8.98
CA SER A 27 -12.21 0.10 8.40
C SER A 27 -13.26 -0.36 7.39
N SER A 28 -13.34 -1.66 7.08
CA SER A 28 -14.10 -2.22 5.94
C SER A 28 -13.73 -1.64 4.57
N ALA A 29 -12.71 -0.77 4.50
CA ALA A 29 -12.23 -0.19 3.24
C ALA A 29 -11.44 -1.21 2.40
N TYR A 30 -10.94 -2.28 3.02
CA TYR A 30 -10.24 -3.37 2.36
C TYR A 30 -11.06 -4.65 2.38
N VAL A 31 -10.93 -5.45 1.32
CA VAL A 31 -11.49 -6.79 1.21
C VAL A 31 -10.39 -7.83 1.02
N GLU A 32 -10.54 -8.98 1.66
CA GLU A 32 -9.65 -10.12 1.49
C GLU A 32 -9.99 -10.85 0.18
N LYS A 33 -8.98 -11.09 -0.65
CA LYS A 33 -9.10 -11.86 -1.89
C LYS A 33 -7.95 -12.85 -2.02
N VAL A 34 -8.21 -13.98 -2.67
CA VAL A 34 -7.17 -14.89 -3.15
C VAL A 34 -6.91 -14.57 -4.62
N LEU A 35 -5.72 -14.07 -4.94
CA LEU A 35 -5.37 -13.61 -6.28
C LEU A 35 -4.19 -14.42 -6.86
N PRO A 36 -4.20 -14.67 -8.18
CA PRO A 36 -3.08 -15.30 -8.86
C PRO A 36 -1.91 -14.32 -8.99
N LEU A 37 -0.73 -14.73 -8.55
CA LEU A 37 0.52 -13.99 -8.69
C LEU A 37 1.45 -14.69 -9.69
N LYS A 38 2.21 -13.90 -10.46
CA LYS A 38 3.35 -14.38 -11.25
C LYS A 38 4.63 -13.95 -10.54
N LEU A 39 5.42 -14.91 -10.10
CA LEU A 39 6.71 -14.67 -9.47
C LEU A 39 7.80 -14.41 -10.52
N THR A 40 8.89 -13.77 -10.10
CA THR A 40 10.02 -13.41 -10.97
C THR A 40 10.76 -14.65 -11.50
N ASP A 41 10.71 -15.77 -10.77
CA ASP A 41 11.24 -17.07 -11.21
C ASP A 41 10.31 -17.83 -12.18
N GLY A 42 9.19 -17.22 -12.59
CA GLY A 42 8.24 -17.78 -13.54
C GLY A 42 7.13 -18.63 -12.92
N ARG A 43 7.17 -18.93 -11.62
CA ARG A 43 6.09 -19.64 -10.93
C ARG A 43 4.79 -18.83 -10.94
N LYS A 44 3.66 -19.54 -10.91
CA LYS A 44 2.34 -18.98 -10.65
C LYS A 44 1.82 -19.53 -9.34
N VAL A 45 1.41 -18.65 -8.43
CA VAL A 45 0.93 -19.03 -7.10
C VAL A 45 -0.38 -18.29 -6.79
N GLN A 46 -1.14 -18.79 -5.82
CA GLN A 46 -2.26 -18.07 -5.23
C GLN A 46 -1.79 -17.43 -3.93
N ALA A 47 -2.24 -16.21 -3.65
CA ALA A 47 -1.91 -15.52 -2.40
C ALA A 47 -3.11 -14.75 -1.86
N VAL A 48 -3.25 -14.74 -0.54
CA VAL A 48 -4.15 -13.82 0.16
C VAL A 48 -3.65 -12.39 -0.07
N THR A 49 -4.55 -11.51 -0.49
CA THR A 49 -4.28 -10.10 -0.78
C THR A 49 -5.43 -9.26 -0.25
N TYR A 50 -5.09 -8.23 0.53
CA TYR A 50 -6.05 -7.21 0.96
C TYR A 50 -6.07 -6.09 -0.08
N VAL A 51 -7.20 -5.88 -0.75
CA VAL A 51 -7.36 -4.86 -1.78
C VAL A 51 -8.42 -3.86 -1.37
N ILE A 52 -8.22 -2.59 -1.71
CA ILE A 52 -9.21 -1.55 -1.45
C ILE A 52 -10.52 -1.89 -2.18
N ASP A 53 -11.66 -1.73 -1.49
CA ASP A 53 -12.97 -1.78 -2.11
C ASP A 53 -13.24 -0.45 -2.82
N ALA A 54 -13.32 -0.49 -4.15
CA ALA A 54 -13.57 0.69 -4.97
C ALA A 54 -14.99 1.26 -4.79
N ALA A 55 -15.91 0.51 -4.17
CA ALA A 55 -17.24 1.01 -3.80
C ALA A 55 -17.27 1.68 -2.42
N HIS A 56 -16.18 1.60 -1.64
CA HIS A 56 -16.13 2.15 -0.30
C HIS A 56 -16.07 3.69 -0.34
N ASN A 57 -16.75 4.36 0.60
CA ASN A 57 -16.85 5.83 0.64
C ASN A 57 -15.50 6.55 0.84
N GLN A 58 -14.49 5.87 1.38
CA GLN A 58 -13.12 6.37 1.55
C GLN A 58 -12.25 6.17 0.31
N TYR A 59 -12.74 5.49 -0.73
CA TYR A 59 -11.98 5.30 -1.96
C TYR A 59 -12.07 6.56 -2.84
N CYS A 60 -10.98 7.32 -2.88
CA CYS A 60 -10.82 8.50 -3.72
C CYS A 60 -10.19 8.17 -5.08
N GLY A 61 -10.79 7.23 -5.82
CA GLY A 61 -10.31 6.83 -7.15
C GLY A 61 -10.31 7.98 -8.16
N GLY A 62 -9.24 8.11 -8.95
CA GLY A 62 -9.15 9.10 -10.02
C GLY A 62 -8.82 10.53 -9.57
N MET A 63 -8.47 10.75 -8.30
CA MET A 63 -8.02 12.04 -7.81
C MET A 63 -6.73 12.49 -8.53
N PRO A 64 -6.65 13.73 -9.06
CA PRO A 64 -5.43 14.23 -9.69
C PRO A 64 -4.23 14.21 -8.74
N LEU A 65 -3.05 13.89 -9.25
CA LEU A 65 -1.83 13.79 -8.42
C LEU A 65 -1.51 15.08 -7.66
N GLU A 66 -1.77 16.25 -8.25
CA GLU A 66 -1.55 17.53 -7.55
C GLU A 66 -2.48 17.68 -6.33
N GLU A 67 -3.75 17.28 -6.44
CA GLU A 67 -4.69 17.32 -5.31
C GLU A 67 -4.27 16.34 -4.22
N GLN A 68 -3.84 15.13 -4.60
CA GLN A 68 -3.26 14.17 -3.66
C GLN A 68 -2.04 14.77 -2.94
N ALA A 69 -1.13 15.45 -3.65
CA ALA A 69 0.06 16.05 -3.04
C ALA A 69 -0.30 17.14 -2.01
N GLN A 70 -1.26 18.01 -2.33
CA GLN A 70 -1.75 19.03 -1.39
C GLN A 70 -2.35 18.40 -0.12
N MET A 71 -3.15 17.34 -0.28
CA MET A 71 -3.72 16.63 0.87
C MET A 71 -2.64 15.93 1.70
N ILE A 72 -1.71 15.22 1.06
CA ILE A 72 -0.63 14.48 1.75
C ILE A 72 0.27 15.44 2.54
N ALA A 73 0.58 16.62 2.00
CA ALA A 73 1.45 17.60 2.65
C ALA A 73 0.93 18.09 4.00
N HIS A 74 -0.37 18.03 4.24
CA HIS A 74 -1.01 18.60 5.44
C HIS A 74 -1.74 17.56 6.30
N ALA A 75 -1.95 16.34 5.79
CA ALA A 75 -2.66 15.30 6.51
C ALA A 75 -1.82 14.68 7.65
N VAL A 76 -2.44 14.52 8.81
CA VAL A 76 -1.88 13.82 9.98
C VAL A 76 -2.92 12.83 10.50
N GLY A 77 -2.53 11.55 10.60
CA GLY A 77 -3.37 10.49 11.14
C GLY A 77 -2.89 10.01 12.51
N GLY A 78 -3.56 9.00 13.06
CA GLY A 78 -3.19 8.40 14.36
C GLY A 78 -1.79 7.76 14.42
N ARG A 79 -1.12 7.61 13.27
CA ARG A 79 0.26 7.10 13.15
C ARG A 79 1.28 8.19 12.76
N GLY A 80 0.88 9.46 12.75
CA GLY A 80 1.76 10.58 12.40
C GLY A 80 1.44 11.23 11.05
N PRO A 81 2.34 12.12 10.56
CA PRO A 81 2.17 12.83 9.30
C PRO A 81 2.16 11.91 8.09
N ASN A 82 1.27 12.18 7.13
CA ASN A 82 1.21 11.40 5.90
C ASN A 82 2.46 11.58 5.02
N THR A 83 3.18 12.69 5.18
CA THR A 83 4.46 12.94 4.54
C THR A 83 5.50 11.87 4.89
N GLU A 84 5.60 11.49 6.17
CA GLU A 84 6.54 10.45 6.61
C GLU A 84 6.19 9.10 6.01
N TYR A 85 4.89 8.76 6.00
CA TYR A 85 4.41 7.53 5.36
C TYR A 85 4.77 7.49 3.86
N LEU A 86 4.52 8.57 3.11
CA LEU A 86 4.85 8.65 1.69
C LEU A 86 6.35 8.50 1.45
N TYR A 87 7.18 9.24 2.18
CA TYR A 87 8.64 9.21 1.98
C TYR A 87 9.24 7.86 2.32
N ASN A 88 8.84 7.27 3.43
CA ASN A 88 9.31 5.95 3.84
C ASN A 88 8.88 4.89 2.82
N THR A 89 7.61 4.88 2.43
CA THR A 89 7.08 3.91 1.45
C THR A 89 7.83 4.02 0.11
N THR A 90 8.01 5.23 -0.40
CA THR A 90 8.72 5.47 -1.68
C THR A 90 10.18 4.99 -1.59
N SER A 91 10.89 5.29 -0.49
CA SER A 91 12.28 4.84 -0.29
C SER A 91 12.40 3.31 -0.24
N HIS A 92 11.54 2.63 0.54
CA HIS A 92 11.60 1.18 0.69
C HIS A 92 11.24 0.45 -0.61
N LEU A 93 10.24 0.96 -1.35
CA LEU A 93 9.91 0.41 -2.67
C LEU A 93 11.09 0.52 -3.64
N LYS A 94 11.79 1.64 -3.63
CA LYS A 94 13.00 1.83 -4.45
C LYS A 94 14.12 0.86 -4.07
N GLU A 95 14.37 0.65 -2.79
CA GLU A 95 15.35 -0.33 -2.30
C GLU A 95 15.03 -1.76 -2.74
N LEU A 96 13.74 -2.08 -2.91
CA LEU A 96 13.26 -3.36 -3.42
C LEU A 96 13.22 -3.45 -4.95
N GLY A 97 13.61 -2.38 -5.67
CA GLY A 97 13.51 -2.31 -7.14
C GLY A 97 12.08 -2.21 -7.68
N LEU A 98 11.15 -1.75 -6.85
CA LEU A 98 9.71 -1.61 -7.12
C LEU A 98 9.31 -0.15 -7.29
N GLU A 99 10.10 0.60 -8.08
CA GLU A 99 9.85 2.03 -8.31
C GLU A 99 8.48 2.26 -8.94
N ASP A 100 7.78 3.30 -8.46
CA ASP A 100 6.49 3.74 -8.97
C ASP A 100 6.59 5.23 -9.31
N ALA A 101 6.33 5.57 -10.59
CA ALA A 101 6.52 6.91 -11.11
C ALA A 101 5.59 7.95 -10.45
N ASP A 102 4.37 7.54 -10.07
CA ASP A 102 3.41 8.44 -9.44
C ASP A 102 3.81 8.70 -7.98
N LEU A 103 4.26 7.67 -7.25
CA LEU A 103 4.78 7.85 -5.88
C LEU A 103 6.05 8.72 -5.85
N GLU A 104 6.97 8.54 -6.80
CA GLU A 104 8.17 9.37 -6.93
C GLU A 104 7.81 10.83 -7.23
N TRP A 105 6.84 11.04 -8.13
CA TRP A 105 6.31 12.37 -8.42
C TRP A 105 5.69 13.02 -7.18
N LEU A 106 4.82 12.28 -6.47
CA LEU A 106 4.17 12.74 -5.24
C LEU A 106 5.20 13.09 -4.17
N ALA A 107 6.17 12.21 -3.91
CA ALA A 107 7.21 12.44 -2.90
C ALA A 107 8.03 13.68 -3.21
N LYS A 108 8.37 13.92 -4.49
CA LYS A 108 9.03 15.15 -4.91
C LYS A 108 8.14 16.37 -4.73
N ARG A 109 6.87 16.28 -5.13
CA ARG A 109 5.93 17.41 -5.09
C ARG A 109 5.61 17.83 -3.66
N VAL A 110 5.36 16.87 -2.78
CA VAL A 110 5.07 17.12 -1.36
C VAL A 110 6.24 17.80 -0.66
N ARG A 111 7.50 17.44 -0.96
CA ARG A 111 8.68 18.16 -0.43
C ARG A 111 8.70 19.63 -0.82
N GLN A 112 8.27 19.96 -2.05
CA GLN A 112 8.19 21.35 -2.49
C GLN A 112 7.09 22.15 -1.79
N ILE A 113 6.01 21.48 -1.38
CA ILE A 113 4.88 22.12 -0.67
C ILE A 113 5.24 22.39 0.79
N VAL A 114 5.92 21.43 1.44
CA VAL A 114 6.24 21.49 2.88
C VAL A 114 7.39 22.48 3.19
N GLY A 115 8.31 22.70 2.24
CA GLY A 115 9.45 23.62 2.39
C GLY A 115 10.72 22.92 2.83
#